data_AF-A0A7W7N489-F1
#
_entry.id   AF-A0A7W7N489-F1
#
_cell.length_a   1.000
_cell.length_b   1.000
_cell.length_c   1.000
_cell.angle_alpha   90.00
_cell.angle_beta   90.00
_cell.angle_gamma   90.00
#
_symmetry.space_group_name_H-M   'P 1'
#
loop_
_entity.id
_entity.type
_entity.pdbx_description
1 polymer ?
#
loop_
_entity_poly.entity_id
_entity_poly.type
_entity_poly.pdbx_seq_one_letter_code
_entity_poly.pdbx_strand_id
1 'polypeptide(L)'
;MITAPRPHRIALLAVALSLLTGPVAAQTQAPAPTAAQSAASDPVADLLRRQGERYRRAPDSAQDPDELRQTQALNDEVVAQNDLAENEDRANAAAYARAQAQYQSELEAAAIEARERRETDLRTAAEAQAAYERQMADWRATVAACERGDRARCNAGRQAPSPN
;
A
#
# COMPACT_ATOMS: atom_id res chain seq x y z
N MET A 1 19.97 -5.56 -36.77
CA MET A 1 19.31 -6.65 -36.02
C MET A 1 18.45 -6.01 -34.96
N ILE A 2 17.13 -6.04 -35.16
CA ILE A 2 16.10 -5.36 -34.37
C ILE A 2 15.34 -6.46 -33.63
N THR A 3 15.19 -6.34 -32.32
CA THR A 3 14.28 -7.19 -31.53
C THR A 3 13.50 -6.31 -30.57
N ALA A 4 12.21 -6.13 -30.89
CA ALA A 4 11.23 -5.42 -30.07
C ALA A 4 10.64 -6.35 -28.98
N PRO A 5 10.27 -5.82 -27.80
CA PRO A 5 9.53 -6.60 -26.81
C PRO A 5 8.02 -6.67 -27.14
N ARG A 6 7.44 -7.85 -26.91
CA ARG A 6 6.05 -8.23 -27.16
C ARG A 6 5.08 -7.63 -26.13
N PRO A 7 3.84 -7.28 -26.51
CA PRO A 7 2.81 -6.87 -25.57
C PRO A 7 2.15 -8.09 -24.90
N HIS A 8 2.20 -8.17 -23.57
CA HIS A 8 1.43 -9.13 -22.78
C HIS A 8 -0.03 -8.68 -22.68
N ARG A 9 -0.93 -9.52 -23.19
CA ARG A 9 -2.38 -9.40 -23.04
C ARG A 9 -2.75 -9.74 -21.60
N ILE A 10 -3.18 -8.76 -20.83
CA ILE A 10 -3.76 -8.96 -19.49
C ILE A 10 -5.19 -9.46 -19.68
N ALA A 11 -5.42 -10.74 -19.40
CA ALA A 11 -6.76 -11.32 -19.29
C ALA A 11 -7.36 -10.92 -17.93
N LEU A 12 -8.36 -10.05 -17.96
CA LEU A 12 -9.21 -9.74 -16.81
C LEU A 12 -10.15 -10.93 -16.56
N LEU A 13 -9.92 -11.68 -15.49
CA LEU A 13 -10.82 -12.72 -15.00
C LEU A 13 -11.70 -12.08 -13.90
N ALA A 14 -12.89 -11.63 -14.30
CA ALA A 14 -13.93 -11.18 -13.39
C ALA A 14 -14.65 -12.41 -12.81
N VAL A 15 -14.47 -12.68 -11.53
CA VAL A 15 -15.27 -13.70 -10.81
C VAL A 15 -16.49 -13.00 -10.22
N ALA A 16 -17.65 -13.23 -10.84
CA ALA A 16 -18.94 -12.81 -10.32
C ALA A 16 -19.41 -13.78 -9.22
N LEU A 17 -19.63 -13.25 -8.02
CA LEU A 17 -20.14 -13.99 -6.87
C LEU A 17 -21.67 -14.09 -6.97
N SER A 18 -22.20 -15.23 -7.42
CA SER A 18 -23.64 -15.49 -7.46
C SER A 18 -24.14 -15.99 -6.10
N LEU A 19 -24.94 -15.17 -5.42
CA LEU A 19 -25.73 -15.56 -4.25
C LEU A 19 -26.94 -16.39 -4.70
N LEU A 20 -26.92 -17.69 -4.41
CA LEU A 20 -28.07 -18.59 -4.54
C LEU A 20 -28.62 -18.89 -3.13
N THR A 21 -29.67 -18.16 -2.75
CA THR A 21 -30.53 -18.51 -1.62
C THR A 21 -31.57 -19.53 -2.07
N GLY A 22 -31.38 -20.80 -1.74
CA GLY A 22 -32.36 -21.87 -1.91
C GLY A 22 -33.01 -22.25 -0.56
N PRO A 23 -34.33 -22.55 -0.51
CA PRO A 23 -35.01 -22.87 0.73
C PRO A 23 -34.69 -24.29 1.18
N VAL A 24 -34.24 -24.45 2.42
CA VAL A 24 -34.07 -25.76 3.07
C VAL A 24 -35.43 -26.21 3.60
N ALA A 25 -36.02 -27.22 2.96
CA ALA A 25 -37.09 -28.01 3.55
C ALA A 25 -36.50 -28.88 4.68
N ALA A 26 -36.93 -28.64 5.91
CA ALA A 26 -36.59 -29.46 7.06
C ALA A 26 -37.30 -30.83 6.94
N GLN A 27 -36.54 -31.88 6.62
CA GLN A 27 -36.96 -33.26 6.79
C GLN A 27 -36.42 -33.78 8.13
N THR A 28 -37.32 -33.96 9.09
CA THR A 28 -37.09 -34.65 10.36
C THR A 28 -36.86 -36.14 10.08
N GLN A 29 -35.60 -36.56 10.00
CA GLN A 29 -35.22 -37.97 10.05
C GLN A 29 -35.00 -38.37 11.51
N ALA A 30 -35.69 -39.44 11.94
CA ALA A 30 -35.48 -40.05 13.25
C ALA A 30 -34.03 -40.56 13.38
N PRO A 31 -33.42 -40.53 14.58
CA PRO A 31 -32.03 -40.93 14.75
C PRO A 31 -31.87 -42.43 14.47
N ALA A 32 -31.07 -42.75 13.46
CA ALA A 32 -30.57 -44.10 13.24
C ALA A 32 -29.67 -44.53 14.42
N PRO A 33 -29.65 -45.82 14.78
CA PRO A 33 -28.76 -46.32 15.82
C PRO A 33 -27.31 -45.99 15.46
N THR A 34 -26.58 -45.45 16.43
CA THR A 34 -25.17 -45.08 16.35
C THR A 34 -24.37 -46.27 15.83
N ALA A 35 -24.06 -46.27 14.53
CA ALA A 35 -23.01 -47.10 14.00
C ALA A 35 -21.75 -46.74 14.78
N ALA A 36 -21.13 -47.73 15.42
CA ALA A 36 -19.83 -47.59 16.02
C ALA A 36 -18.93 -46.86 15.02
N GLN A 37 -18.44 -45.68 15.39
CA GLN A 37 -17.52 -44.91 14.57
C GLN A 37 -16.37 -45.84 14.23
N SER A 38 -16.31 -46.26 12.97
CA SER A 38 -15.18 -47.00 12.43
C SER A 38 -13.95 -46.16 12.76
N ALA A 39 -13.00 -46.76 13.48
CA ALA A 39 -11.77 -46.08 13.87
C ALA A 39 -11.18 -45.43 12.62
N ALA A 40 -10.97 -44.11 12.66
CA ALA A 40 -10.45 -43.35 11.53
C ALA A 40 -9.17 -44.02 11.02
N SER A 41 -9.05 -44.18 9.70
CA SER A 41 -7.87 -44.82 9.12
C SER A 41 -6.62 -44.00 9.45
N ASP A 42 -5.54 -44.69 9.83
CA ASP A 42 -4.26 -44.04 10.13
C ASP A 42 -3.69 -43.46 8.82
N PRO A 43 -3.57 -42.13 8.70
CA PRO A 43 -3.16 -41.48 7.46
C PRO A 43 -1.72 -41.83 7.06
N VAL A 44 -0.85 -42.12 8.04
CA VAL A 44 0.52 -42.58 7.79
C VAL A 44 0.50 -44.01 7.28
N ALA A 45 -0.35 -44.86 7.86
CA ALA A 45 -0.53 -46.23 7.38
C ALA A 45 -1.09 -46.28 5.94
N ASP A 46 -1.99 -45.36 5.60
CA ASP A 46 -2.53 -45.23 4.24
C ASP A 46 -1.47 -44.72 3.25
N LEU A 47 -0.65 -43.74 3.65
CA LEU A 47 0.46 -43.23 2.84
C LEU A 47 1.47 -44.35 2.53
N LEU A 48 1.90 -45.10 3.55
CA LEU A 48 2.92 -46.14 3.42
C LEU A 48 2.42 -47.32 2.58
N ARG A 49 1.14 -47.70 2.71
CA ARG A 49 0.53 -48.72 1.83
C ARG A 49 0.56 -48.32 0.35
N ARG A 50 0.34 -47.04 0.03
CA ARG A 50 0.43 -46.53 -1.34
C ARG A 50 1.85 -46.57 -1.89
N GLN A 51 2.85 -46.54 -1.02
CA GLN A 51 4.27 -46.67 -1.37
C GLN A 51 4.75 -48.13 -1.45
N GLY A 52 3.84 -49.11 -1.27
CA GLY A 52 4.18 -50.53 -1.24
C GLY A 52 4.77 -51.00 0.09
N GLU A 53 4.80 -50.14 1.11
CA GLU A 53 5.31 -50.46 2.44
C GLU A 53 4.19 -50.88 3.39
N ARG A 54 4.52 -51.73 4.36
CA ARG A 54 3.57 -52.21 5.36
C ARG A 54 3.86 -51.57 6.72
N TYR A 55 3.13 -50.51 7.03
CA TYR A 55 3.17 -49.89 8.34
C TYR A 55 2.41 -50.74 9.38
N ARG A 56 3.02 -50.91 10.55
CA ARG A 56 2.36 -51.48 11.73
C ARG A 56 2.68 -50.57 12.93
N ARG A 57 1.70 -49.78 13.34
CA ARG A 57 1.79 -48.93 14.52
C ARG A 57 2.07 -49.80 15.75
N ALA A 58 2.99 -49.38 16.60
CA ALA A 58 3.16 -49.96 17.93
C ALA A 58 1.88 -49.74 18.76
N PRO A 59 1.49 -50.69 19.64
CA PRO A 59 0.35 -50.47 20.51
C PRO A 59 0.63 -49.30 21.47
N ASP A 60 -0.40 -48.53 21.84
CA ASP A 60 -0.24 -47.38 22.73
C ASP A 60 0.28 -47.77 24.12
N SER A 61 0.11 -49.03 24.54
CA SER A 61 0.71 -49.57 25.77
C SER A 61 2.25 -49.62 25.74
N ALA A 62 2.86 -49.45 24.57
CA ALA A 62 4.31 -49.34 24.40
C ALA A 62 4.82 -47.89 24.51
N GLN A 63 3.93 -46.90 24.67
CA GLN A 63 4.30 -45.51 24.91
C GLN A 63 4.73 -45.33 26.37
N ASP A 64 5.78 -44.55 26.61
CA ASP A 64 6.19 -44.15 27.94
C ASP A 64 5.28 -43.01 28.46
N PRO A 65 4.57 -43.19 29.59
CA PRO A 65 3.74 -42.13 30.17
C PRO A 65 4.51 -40.84 30.50
N ASP A 66 5.81 -40.91 30.77
CA ASP A 66 6.65 -39.76 31.11
C ASP A 66 6.99 -38.95 29.85
N GLU A 67 7.34 -39.62 28.75
CA GLU A 67 7.53 -39.00 27.44
C GLU A 67 6.25 -38.31 26.93
N LEU A 68 5.08 -38.93 27.17
CA LEU A 68 3.80 -38.33 26.82
C LEU A 68 3.53 -37.02 27.57
N ARG A 69 3.79 -37.00 28.89
CA ARG A 69 3.62 -35.76 29.68
C ARG A 69 4.59 -34.68 29.25
N GLN A 70 5.84 -35.04 28.96
CA GLN A 70 6.84 -34.09 28.45
C GLN A 70 6.45 -33.55 27.08
N THR A 71 6.01 -34.41 26.17
CA THR A 71 5.59 -34.01 24.82
C THR A 71 4.38 -33.09 24.89
N GLN A 72 3.40 -33.37 25.77
CA GLN A 72 2.27 -32.49 25.98
C GLN A 72 2.73 -31.12 26.48
N ALA A 73 3.60 -31.06 27.48
CA ALA A 73 4.12 -29.81 28.01
C ALA A 73 4.87 -28.98 26.95
N LEU A 74 5.66 -29.63 26.09
CA LEU A 74 6.36 -28.98 24.98
C LEU A 74 5.38 -28.48 23.90
N ASN A 75 4.35 -29.25 23.58
CA ASN A 75 3.31 -28.82 22.64
C ASN A 75 2.55 -27.61 23.18
N ASP A 76 2.23 -27.59 24.47
CA ASP A 76 1.57 -26.46 25.12
C ASP A 76 2.47 -25.21 25.09
N GLU A 77 3.78 -25.37 25.29
CA GLU A 77 4.75 -24.28 25.14
C GLU A 77 4.81 -23.76 23.69
N VAL A 78 4.86 -24.65 22.70
CA VAL A 78 4.87 -24.27 21.28
C VAL A 78 3.59 -23.50 20.91
N VAL A 79 2.42 -23.93 21.41
CA VAL A 79 1.16 -23.21 21.21
C VAL A 79 1.24 -21.81 21.80
N ALA A 80 1.73 -21.68 23.04
CA ALA A 80 1.87 -20.38 23.68
C ALA A 80 2.83 -19.43 22.92
N GLN A 81 3.94 -19.96 22.38
CA GLN A 81 4.87 -19.18 21.56
C GLN A 81 4.25 -18.78 20.22
N ASN A 82 3.49 -19.66 19.57
CA ASN A 82 2.78 -19.34 18.34
C ASN A 82 1.74 -18.25 18.56
N ASP A 83 0.98 -18.32 19.65
CA ASP A 83 -0.01 -17.30 20.01
C ASP A 83 0.65 -15.94 20.27
N LEU A 84 1.81 -15.92 20.93
CA LEU A 84 2.60 -14.70 21.12
C LEU A 84 3.07 -14.14 19.78
N ALA A 85 3.67 -14.97 18.93
CA ALA A 85 4.16 -14.56 17.62
C ALA A 85 3.03 -13.99 16.75
N GLU A 86 1.85 -14.62 16.75
CA GLU A 86 0.71 -14.12 15.99
C GLU A 86 0.20 -12.77 16.51
N ASN A 87 0.24 -12.55 17.83
CA ASN A 87 -0.07 -11.24 18.42
C ASN A 87 0.93 -10.17 17.98
N GLU A 88 2.23 -10.49 18.01
CA GLU A 88 3.29 -9.58 17.58
C GLU A 88 3.18 -9.24 16.09
N ASP A 89 2.91 -10.22 15.23
CA ASP A 89 2.71 -10.01 13.80
C ASP A 89 1.51 -9.11 13.52
N ARG A 90 0.39 -9.30 14.22
CA ARG A 90 -0.77 -8.40 14.11
C ARG A 90 -0.44 -6.98 14.56
N ALA A 91 0.30 -6.82 15.65
CA ALA A 91 0.72 -5.51 16.14
C ALA A 91 1.66 -4.81 15.15
N ASN A 92 2.63 -5.54 14.61
CA ASN A 92 3.58 -5.06 13.61
C ASN A 92 2.88 -4.66 12.30
N ALA A 93 1.96 -5.49 11.81
CA ALA A 93 1.16 -5.17 10.63
C ALA A 93 0.31 -3.89 10.84
N ALA A 94 -0.31 -3.75 12.02
CA ALA A 94 -1.09 -2.56 12.35
C ALA A 94 -0.21 -1.30 12.50
N ALA A 95 1.00 -1.42 13.03
CA ALA A 95 1.96 -0.32 13.12
C ALA A 95 2.46 0.09 11.72
N TYR A 96 2.81 -0.87 10.89
CA TYR A 96 3.24 -0.64 9.52
C TYR A 96 2.14 0.05 8.68
N ALA A 97 0.91 -0.44 8.76
CA ALA A 97 -0.23 0.17 8.06
C ALA A 97 -0.46 1.63 8.49
N ARG A 98 -0.31 1.93 9.79
CA ARG A 98 -0.41 3.31 10.30
C ARG A 98 0.72 4.20 9.77
N ALA A 99 1.96 3.72 9.81
CA ALA A 99 3.10 4.45 9.29
C ALA A 99 2.96 4.72 7.77
N GLN A 100 2.47 3.73 7.03
CA GLN A 100 2.21 3.88 5.60
C GLN A 100 1.13 4.95 5.34
N ALA A 101 0.02 4.93 6.07
CA ALA A 101 -1.04 5.91 5.93
C ALA A 101 -0.56 7.34 6.24
N GLN A 102 0.22 7.51 7.33
CA GLN A 102 0.82 8.79 7.69
C GLN A 102 1.73 9.31 6.58
N TYR A 103 2.63 8.46 6.09
CA TYR A 103 3.55 8.82 5.02
C TYR A 103 2.81 9.25 3.75
N GLN A 104 1.76 8.53 3.34
CA GLN A 104 0.97 8.93 2.17
C GLN A 104 0.30 10.30 2.39
N SER A 105 -0.25 10.56 3.58
CA SER A 105 -0.85 11.86 3.88
C SER A 105 0.16 13.01 3.85
N GLU A 106 1.38 12.76 4.31
CA GLU A 106 2.47 13.75 4.27
C GLU A 106 2.88 14.06 2.82
N LEU A 107 2.96 13.04 1.96
CA LEU A 107 3.25 13.24 0.55
C LEU A 107 2.16 14.05 -0.15
N GLU A 108 0.89 13.76 0.12
CA GLU A 108 -0.24 14.50 -0.44
C GLU A 108 -0.22 15.97 0.01
N ALA A 109 -0.01 16.21 1.31
CA ALA A 109 0.10 17.57 1.85
C ALA A 109 1.28 18.33 1.23
N ALA A 110 2.45 17.70 1.13
CA ALA A 110 3.63 18.29 0.51
C ALA A 110 3.42 18.61 -0.98
N ALA A 111 2.69 17.75 -1.70
CA ALA A 111 2.37 17.97 -3.11
C ALA A 111 1.44 19.18 -3.31
N ILE A 112 0.44 19.34 -2.44
CA ILE A 112 -0.47 20.50 -2.44
C ILE A 112 0.33 21.78 -2.16
N GLU A 113 1.13 21.78 -1.10
CA GLU A 113 1.94 22.94 -0.72
C GLU A 113 2.93 23.33 -1.83
N ALA A 114 3.61 22.35 -2.42
CA ALA A 114 4.54 22.59 -3.52
C ALA A 114 3.84 23.20 -4.75
N ARG A 115 2.59 22.82 -5.00
CA ARG A 115 1.78 23.40 -6.07
C ARG A 115 1.42 24.85 -5.76
N GLU A 116 0.92 25.14 -4.55
CA GLU A 116 0.53 26.49 -4.14
C GLU A 116 1.72 27.46 -4.14
N ARG A 117 2.88 27.01 -3.65
CA ARG A 117 4.13 27.78 -3.70
C ARG A 117 4.51 28.08 -5.15
N ARG A 118 4.49 27.07 -6.03
CA ARG A 118 4.80 27.26 -7.45
C ARG A 118 3.86 28.26 -8.12
N GLU A 119 2.55 28.15 -7.89
CA GLU A 119 1.57 29.09 -8.46
C GLU A 119 1.81 30.52 -7.97
N THR A 120 2.15 30.69 -6.69
CA THR A 120 2.51 31.98 -6.11
C THR A 120 3.80 32.54 -6.72
N ASP A 121 4.85 31.73 -6.81
CA ASP A 121 6.13 32.13 -7.39
C ASP A 121 5.98 32.56 -8.85
N LEU A 122 5.18 31.83 -9.63
CA LEU A 122 4.88 32.19 -11.01
C LEU A 122 4.15 33.53 -11.13
N ARG A 123 3.17 33.79 -10.26
CA ARG A 123 2.46 35.08 -10.23
C ARG A 123 3.41 36.22 -9.87
N THR A 124 4.21 36.05 -8.82
CA THR A 124 5.19 37.06 -8.39
C THR A 124 6.24 37.32 -9.46
N ALA A 125 6.73 36.27 -10.14
CA ALA A 125 7.66 36.42 -11.25
C ALA A 125 7.03 37.17 -12.43
N ALA A 126 5.77 36.86 -12.78
CA ALA A 126 5.06 37.55 -13.85
C ALA A 126 4.82 39.04 -13.54
N GLU A 127 4.46 39.36 -12.30
CA GLU A 127 4.28 40.75 -11.84
C GLU A 127 5.60 41.53 -11.88
N ALA A 128 6.69 40.92 -11.41
CA ALA A 128 8.02 41.51 -11.46
C ALA A 128 8.49 41.75 -12.90
N GLN A 129 8.26 40.78 -13.78
CA GLN A 129 8.57 40.91 -15.21
C GLN A 129 7.77 42.06 -15.84
N ALA A 130 6.47 42.13 -15.61
CA ALA A 130 5.64 43.21 -16.14
C ALA A 130 6.08 44.59 -15.61
N ALA A 131 6.48 44.68 -14.34
CA ALA A 131 7.02 45.91 -13.77
C ALA A 131 8.35 46.32 -14.41
N TYR A 132 9.24 45.36 -14.65
CA TYR A 132 10.50 45.60 -15.35
C TYR A 132 10.27 46.07 -16.79
N GLU A 133 9.37 45.41 -17.53
CA GLU A 133 9.05 45.79 -18.91
C GLU A 133 8.48 47.21 -19.00
N ARG A 134 7.61 47.61 -18.08
CA ARG A 134 7.11 49.00 -17.99
C ARG A 134 8.23 50.01 -17.73
N GLN A 135 9.11 49.71 -16.78
CA GLN A 135 10.26 50.57 -16.46
C GLN A 135 11.20 50.71 -17.67
N MET A 136 11.48 49.61 -18.36
CA MET A 136 12.31 49.63 -19.57
C MET A 136 11.64 50.38 -20.72
N ALA A 137 10.33 50.28 -20.87
CA ALA A 137 9.60 51.05 -21.87
C ALA A 137 9.64 52.55 -21.58
N ASP A 138 9.43 52.97 -20.33
CA ASP A 138 9.53 54.37 -19.94
C ASP A 138 10.95 54.93 -20.09
N TRP A 139 11.96 54.14 -19.69
CA TRP A 139 13.35 54.49 -19.87
C TRP A 139 13.69 54.70 -21.36
N ARG A 140 13.30 53.76 -22.24
CA ARG A 140 13.48 53.90 -23.70
C ARG A 140 12.79 55.14 -24.25
N ALA A 141 11.57 55.42 -23.80
CA ALA A 141 10.81 56.62 -24.22
C ALA A 141 11.48 57.92 -23.77
N THR A 142 12.08 57.91 -22.57
CA THR A 142 12.86 59.03 -22.03
C THR A 142 14.14 59.25 -22.83
N VAL A 143 14.89 58.19 -23.15
CA VAL A 143 16.10 58.27 -23.99
C VAL A 143 15.77 58.86 -25.36
N ALA A 144 14.75 58.34 -26.04
CA ALA A 144 14.30 58.86 -27.33
C ALA A 144 13.85 60.34 -27.24
N ALA A 145 13.31 60.78 -26.10
CA ALA A 145 12.98 62.18 -25.85
C ALA A 145 14.21 63.08 -25.72
N CYS A 146 15.25 62.61 -25.04
CA CYS A 146 16.53 63.30 -24.97
C CYS A 146 17.14 63.46 -26.37
N GLU A 147 17.15 62.38 -27.17
CA GLU A 147 17.77 62.37 -28.49
C GLU A 147 17.11 63.34 -29.47
N ARG A 148 15.77 63.47 -29.42
CA ARG A 148 15.02 64.45 -30.23
C ARG A 148 15.07 65.89 -29.71
N GLY A 149 15.81 66.14 -28.61
CA GLY A 149 15.99 67.48 -28.04
C GLY A 149 14.89 67.96 -27.08
N ASP A 150 13.98 67.08 -26.64
CA ASP A 150 12.97 67.40 -25.62
C ASP A 150 13.63 67.46 -24.23
N ARG A 151 14.18 68.63 -23.91
CA ARG A 151 14.91 68.88 -22.66
C ARG A 151 14.04 68.70 -21.42
N ALA A 152 12.73 68.97 -21.50
CA ALA A 152 11.84 68.86 -20.34
C ALA A 152 11.68 67.40 -19.91
N ARG A 153 11.32 66.49 -20.84
CA ARG A 153 11.20 65.06 -20.53
C ARG A 153 12.57 64.43 -20.21
N CYS A 154 13.62 64.87 -20.88
CA CYS A 154 14.99 64.41 -20.61
C CYS A 154 15.48 64.76 -19.19
N ASN A 155 15.15 65.95 -18.70
CA ASN A 155 15.51 66.38 -17.34
C ASN A 155 14.67 65.66 -16.29
N ALA A 156 13.38 65.41 -16.56
CA ALA A 156 12.50 64.67 -15.66
C ALA A 156 12.99 63.23 -15.45
N GLY A 157 13.38 62.51 -16.50
CA GLY A 157 13.88 61.14 -16.38
C GLY A 157 15.29 60.98 -15.79
N ARG A 158 16.04 62.09 -15.61
CA ARG A 158 17.33 62.10 -14.89
C ARG A 158 17.16 62.16 -13.36
N GLN A 159 16.00 62.62 -12.89
CA GLN A 159 15.66 62.54 -11.48
C GLN A 159 15.14 61.12 -11.25
N ALA A 160 15.93 60.28 -10.58
CA ALA A 160 15.56 58.89 -10.31
C ALA A 160 14.18 58.85 -9.59
N PRO A 161 13.36 57.81 -9.82
CA PRO A 161 12.13 57.64 -9.05
C PRO A 161 12.52 57.53 -7.57
N SER A 162 11.91 58.37 -6.72
CA SER A 162 12.09 58.31 -5.28
C SER A 162 11.66 56.93 -4.78
N PRO A 163 12.46 56.22 -3.98
CA PRO A 163 12.03 54.95 -3.40
C PRO A 163 10.90 55.24 -2.40
N ASN A 164 9.74 54.61 -2.61
CA ASN A 164 8.70 54.45 -1.59
C ASN A 164 8.82 53.05 -1.01
#